data_AF-A0A3B6CGU9-F1
#
_entry.id   AF-A0A3B6CGU9-F1
#
_cell.length_a   1.000
_cell.length_b   1.000
_cell.length_c   1.000
_cell.angle_alpha   90.00
_cell.angle_beta   90.00
_cell.angle_gamma   90.00
#
_symmetry.space_group_name_H-M   'P 1'
#
loop_
_entity.id
_entity.type
_entity.pdbx_description
1 polymer ?
#
loop_
_entity_poly.entity_id
_entity_poly.type
_entity_poly.pdbx_seq_one_letter_code
_entity_poly.pdbx_strand_id
1 'polypeptide(L)'
;MAVKDCGGHKGGGCECHRRRLYRKCCGALLALLLLALFVILIVYLVLRPHKPRFYLQDLAVLCLNVTPPTSAYLFTTMQATVAARNPNDRVGVYYDEADMYAQYKGVAITVPTRLPVAYQGHRDQSVWSPYLRSMDSVVLPPVLAVALAQDETAGYVLVDVKVDGFVRWKVGTWISGHYHLRVNCPALIRVNEGKGSYGATTGGGPDYFRFQQAAACAVDV
;
A
#
# COMPACT_ATOMS: atom_id res chain seq x y z
N MET A 1 -54.26 -71.09 -47.80
CA MET A 1 -54.78 -70.49 -46.55
C MET A 1 -53.64 -69.73 -45.89
N ALA A 2 -53.96 -68.53 -45.40
CA ALA A 2 -53.12 -67.58 -44.66
C ALA A 2 -52.51 -68.22 -43.38
N VAL A 3 -51.50 -67.69 -42.68
CA VAL A 3 -51.31 -66.32 -42.21
C VAL A 3 -49.81 -66.06 -41.95
N LYS A 4 -49.42 -64.82 -42.22
CA LYS A 4 -48.18 -64.15 -41.89
C LYS A 4 -48.23 -63.68 -40.44
N ASP A 5 -47.26 -64.03 -39.61
CA ASP A 5 -47.06 -63.34 -38.34
C ASP A 5 -45.60 -62.93 -38.14
N CYS A 6 -45.42 -61.61 -38.10
CA CYS A 6 -44.23 -60.92 -37.65
C CYS A 6 -44.50 -60.41 -36.23
N GLY A 7 -43.63 -60.70 -35.26
CA GLY A 7 -43.67 -60.03 -33.95
C GLY A 7 -42.42 -60.40 -33.15
N GLY A 8 -41.66 -59.50 -32.56
CA GLY A 8 -41.74 -58.05 -32.52
C GLY A 8 -40.53 -57.55 -31.72
N HIS A 9 -39.64 -56.80 -32.35
CA HIS A 9 -38.56 -56.10 -31.64
C HIS A 9 -39.15 -54.89 -30.89
N LYS A 10 -39.42 -55.04 -29.59
CA LYS A 10 -39.70 -53.90 -28.70
C LYS A 10 -39.04 -54.10 -27.34
N GLY A 11 -37.77 -53.70 -27.23
CA GLY A 11 -37.05 -53.70 -25.95
C GLY A 11 -35.90 -52.69 -25.79
N GLY A 12 -35.42 -52.04 -26.84
CA GLY A 12 -34.22 -51.17 -26.77
C GLY A 12 -34.46 -49.65 -26.80
N GLY A 13 -35.71 -49.19 -26.92
CA GLY A 13 -36.02 -47.78 -27.22
C GLY A 13 -35.95 -46.81 -26.03
N CYS A 14 -36.19 -47.28 -24.80
CA CYS A 14 -36.36 -46.40 -23.64
C CYS A 14 -35.02 -45.92 -23.05
N GLU A 15 -33.97 -46.76 -23.07
CA GLU A 15 -32.66 -46.39 -22.53
C GLU A 15 -31.88 -45.40 -23.42
N CYS A 16 -32.05 -45.50 -24.75
CA CYS A 16 -31.38 -44.61 -25.71
C CYS A 16 -31.94 -43.18 -25.67
N HIS A 17 -33.25 -43.02 -25.44
CA HIS A 17 -33.88 -41.70 -25.32
C HIS A 17 -33.42 -40.99 -24.04
N ARG A 18 -33.38 -41.72 -22.91
CA ARG A 18 -32.88 -41.22 -21.62
C ARG A 18 -31.41 -40.78 -21.70
N ARG A 19 -30.54 -41.54 -22.38
CA ARG A 19 -29.12 -41.17 -22.62
C ARG A 19 -28.94 -39.96 -23.55
N ARG A 20 -29.88 -39.67 -24.47
CA ARG A 20 -29.83 -38.47 -25.33
C ARG A 20 -30.30 -37.22 -24.58
N LEU A 21 -31.35 -37.32 -23.76
CA LEU A 21 -31.77 -36.23 -22.88
C LEU A 21 -30.66 -35.88 -21.87
N TYR A 22 -30.06 -36.89 -21.22
CA TYR A 22 -29.00 -36.66 -20.23
C TYR A 22 -27.77 -35.97 -20.85
N ARG A 23 -27.37 -36.34 -22.08
CA ARG A 23 -26.29 -35.64 -22.81
C ARG A 23 -26.63 -34.20 -23.16
N LYS A 24 -27.88 -33.91 -23.56
CA LYS A 24 -28.34 -32.53 -23.82
C LYS A 24 -28.39 -31.71 -22.53
N CYS A 25 -28.87 -32.28 -21.43
CA CYS A 25 -28.90 -31.63 -20.12
C CYS A 25 -27.49 -31.38 -19.56
N CYS A 26 -26.59 -32.36 -19.63
CA CYS A 26 -25.18 -32.17 -19.26
C CYS A 26 -24.50 -31.12 -20.13
N GLY A 27 -24.75 -31.11 -21.45
CA GLY A 27 -24.23 -30.09 -22.36
C GLY A 27 -24.75 -28.68 -22.03
N ALA A 28 -26.04 -28.56 -21.72
CA ALA A 28 -26.64 -27.30 -21.32
C ALA A 28 -26.11 -26.80 -19.96
N LEU A 29 -25.96 -27.70 -18.97
CA LEU A 29 -25.36 -27.37 -17.67
C LEU A 29 -23.90 -26.94 -17.83
N LEU A 30 -23.12 -27.64 -18.64
CA LEU A 30 -21.73 -27.29 -18.92
C LEU A 30 -21.63 -25.94 -19.65
N ALA A 31 -22.49 -25.69 -20.63
CA ALA A 31 -22.56 -24.39 -21.30
C ALA A 31 -22.93 -23.24 -20.33
N LEU A 32 -23.88 -23.48 -19.40
CA LEU A 32 -24.26 -22.51 -18.37
C LEU A 32 -23.09 -22.26 -17.41
N LEU A 33 -22.39 -23.31 -16.97
CA LEU A 33 -21.20 -23.19 -16.13
C LEU A 33 -20.08 -22.40 -16.83
N LEU A 34 -19.83 -22.68 -18.12
CA LEU A 34 -18.84 -21.93 -18.91
C LEU A 34 -19.25 -20.46 -19.07
N LEU A 35 -20.52 -20.18 -19.32
CA LEU A 35 -21.04 -18.82 -19.40
C LEU A 35 -20.88 -18.08 -18.06
N ALA A 36 -21.23 -18.73 -16.96
CA ALA A 36 -21.07 -18.18 -15.61
C ALA A 36 -19.60 -17.88 -15.31
N LEU A 37 -18.69 -18.81 -15.61
CA LEU A 37 -17.25 -18.62 -15.42
C LEU A 37 -16.71 -17.48 -16.31
N PHE A 38 -17.21 -17.36 -17.54
CA PHE A 38 -16.84 -16.26 -18.44
C PHE A 38 -17.31 -14.90 -17.90
N VAL A 39 -18.53 -14.81 -17.37
CA VAL A 39 -19.04 -13.58 -16.74
C VAL A 39 -18.20 -13.22 -15.51
N ILE A 40 -17.92 -14.20 -14.63
CA ILE A 40 -17.06 -14.00 -13.45
C ILE A 40 -15.66 -13.50 -13.88
N LEU A 41 -15.09 -14.07 -14.94
CA LEU A 41 -13.80 -13.64 -15.48
C LEU A 41 -13.84 -12.19 -15.96
N ILE A 42 -14.88 -11.78 -16.71
CA ILE A 42 -15.04 -10.39 -17.16
C ILE A 42 -15.15 -9.45 -15.96
N VAL A 43 -16.01 -9.78 -15.00
CA VAL A 43 -16.21 -8.97 -13.79
C VAL A 43 -14.90 -8.83 -13.02
N TYR A 44 -14.15 -9.93 -12.86
CA TYR A 44 -12.84 -9.92 -12.21
C TYR A 44 -11.84 -9.03 -12.96
N LEU A 45 -11.73 -9.15 -14.29
CA LEU A 45 -10.80 -8.35 -15.08
C LEU A 45 -11.12 -6.85 -15.04
N VAL A 46 -12.40 -6.48 -14.99
CA VAL A 46 -12.84 -5.08 -14.96
C VAL A 46 -12.71 -4.47 -13.57
N LEU A 47 -12.99 -5.23 -12.51
CA LEU A 47 -13.02 -4.73 -11.14
C LEU A 47 -11.72 -4.93 -10.37
N ARG A 48 -10.70 -5.58 -10.96
CA ARG A 48 -9.43 -5.87 -10.31
C ARG A 48 -8.86 -4.61 -9.66
N PRO A 49 -8.91 -4.49 -8.32
CA PRO A 49 -8.44 -3.28 -7.65
C PRO A 49 -6.92 -3.26 -7.72
N HIS A 50 -6.37 -2.18 -8.27
CA HIS A 50 -4.95 -1.89 -8.22
C HIS A 50 -4.62 -1.12 -6.94
N LYS A 51 -3.52 -1.49 -6.28
CA LYS A 51 -3.03 -0.77 -5.10
C LYS A 51 -2.78 0.73 -5.40
N PRO A 52 -3.05 1.64 -4.45
CA PRO A 52 -2.74 3.06 -4.61
C PRO A 52 -1.23 3.25 -4.77
N ARG A 53 -0.83 4.29 -5.49
CA ARG A 53 0.57 4.68 -5.64
C ARG A 53 0.89 5.80 -4.66
N PHE A 54 1.94 5.64 -3.88
CA PHE A 54 2.40 6.64 -2.93
C PHE A 54 3.72 7.25 -3.39
N TYR A 55 3.87 8.54 -3.14
CA TYR A 55 5.07 9.31 -3.45
C TYR A 55 5.38 10.23 -2.27
N LEU A 56 6.62 10.22 -1.81
CA LEU A 56 7.11 11.25 -0.91
C LEU A 56 7.49 12.45 -1.78
N GLN A 57 6.71 13.53 -1.69
CA GLN A 57 6.93 14.74 -2.48
C GLN A 57 8.04 15.60 -1.89
N ASP A 58 7.99 15.78 -0.57
CA ASP A 58 8.94 16.59 0.16
C ASP A 58 9.13 16.10 1.58
N LEU A 59 10.32 16.37 2.15
CA LEU A 59 10.64 16.08 3.54
C LEU A 59 11.52 17.20 4.09
N ALA A 60 10.91 18.09 4.88
CA ALA A 60 11.63 19.14 5.58
C ALA A 60 12.00 18.68 6.98
N VAL A 61 13.29 18.63 7.31
CA VAL A 61 13.75 18.39 8.68
C VAL A 61 13.95 19.74 9.36
N LEU A 62 13.10 20.04 10.34
CA LEU A 62 13.17 21.30 11.08
C LEU A 62 14.21 21.21 12.20
N CYS A 63 14.19 20.09 12.94
CA CYS A 63 15.12 19.83 14.03
C CYS A 63 15.52 18.35 14.02
N LEU A 64 16.80 18.09 14.25
CA LEU A 64 17.33 16.77 14.55
C LEU A 64 18.47 16.98 15.56
N ASN A 65 18.22 16.68 16.83
CA ASN A 65 19.21 16.78 17.88
C ASN A 65 19.31 15.45 18.63
N VAL A 66 20.53 14.99 18.83
CA VAL A 66 20.87 13.75 19.52
C VAL A 66 21.82 14.13 20.65
N THR A 67 21.42 13.86 21.89
CA THR A 67 22.25 14.16 23.07
C THR A 67 22.91 12.88 23.61
N PRO A 68 24.14 12.52 23.19
CA PRO A 68 24.92 11.48 23.87
C PRO A 68 25.45 11.98 25.23
N PRO A 69 25.68 11.15 26.29
CA PRO A 69 25.83 9.69 26.29
C PRO A 69 25.00 8.88 27.33
N THR A 70 24.11 9.48 28.13
CA THR A 70 23.43 8.78 29.26
C THR A 70 21.95 8.45 29.04
N SER A 71 21.30 9.07 28.05
CA SER A 71 19.99 8.70 27.50
C SER A 71 19.83 9.47 26.20
N ALA A 72 19.87 8.79 25.06
CA ALA A 72 19.77 9.44 23.75
C ALA A 72 18.31 9.79 23.48
N TYR A 73 17.81 10.78 24.22
CA TYR A 73 16.59 11.50 23.86
C TYR A 73 16.84 12.12 22.49
N LEU A 74 16.14 11.60 21.50
CA LEU A 74 16.20 12.12 20.16
C LEU A 74 15.12 13.19 20.06
N PHE A 75 15.51 14.44 19.85
CA PHE A 75 14.56 15.51 19.54
C PHE A 75 14.55 15.69 18.02
N THR A 76 13.53 15.16 17.36
CA THR A 76 13.33 15.36 15.93
C THR A 76 11.97 15.97 15.65
N THR A 77 11.97 16.93 14.73
CA THR A 77 10.77 17.50 14.13
C THR A 77 10.99 17.57 12.63
N MET A 78 10.13 16.91 11.88
CA MET A 78 10.13 16.95 10.42
C MET A 78 8.72 17.09 9.88
N GLN A 79 8.60 17.70 8.71
CA GLN A 79 7.36 17.77 7.97
C GLN A 79 7.51 16.90 6.73
N ALA A 80 6.71 15.83 6.66
CA ALA A 80 6.72 14.91 5.53
C ALA A 80 5.50 15.17 4.66
N THR A 81 5.70 15.46 3.38
CA THR A 81 4.62 15.65 2.41
C THR A 81 4.50 14.42 1.54
N VAL A 82 3.45 13.64 1.74
CA VAL A 82 3.17 12.40 1.02
C VAL A 82 1.93 12.57 0.15
N ALA A 83 2.04 12.15 -1.10
CA ALA A 83 0.94 12.09 -2.04
C ALA A 83 0.54 10.65 -2.31
N ALA A 84 -0.74 10.33 -2.14
CA ALA A 84 -1.36 9.10 -2.61
C ALA A 84 -2.14 9.37 -3.89
N ARG A 85 -2.00 8.48 -4.87
CA ARG A 85 -2.75 8.50 -6.12
C ARG A 85 -3.48 7.18 -6.31
N ASN A 86 -4.78 7.25 -6.53
CA ASN A 86 -5.58 6.09 -6.89
C ASN A 86 -5.50 5.88 -8.41
N PRO A 87 -4.88 4.78 -8.90
CA PRO A 87 -4.84 4.49 -10.33
C PRO A 87 -6.15 3.90 -10.87
N ASN A 88 -7.11 3.56 -10.00
CA ASN A 88 -8.33 2.87 -10.40
C ASN A 88 -9.37 3.83 -10.98
N ASP A 89 -10.02 3.37 -12.04
CA ASP A 89 -11.04 4.14 -12.76
C ASP A 89 -12.46 3.92 -12.23
N ARG A 90 -12.67 2.79 -11.55
CA ARG A 90 -13.99 2.33 -11.09
C ARG A 90 -14.03 1.99 -9.60
N VAL A 91 -12.88 2.06 -8.93
CA VAL A 91 -12.73 1.73 -7.52
C VAL A 91 -12.26 2.98 -6.78
N GLY A 92 -12.95 3.37 -5.71
CA GLY A 92 -12.51 4.40 -4.77
C GLY A 92 -11.77 3.78 -3.58
N VAL A 93 -10.99 4.58 -2.86
CA VAL A 93 -10.23 4.16 -1.68
C VAL A 93 -10.63 5.00 -0.48
N TYR A 94 -11.04 4.37 0.60
CA TYR A 94 -11.16 5.00 1.90
C TYR A 94 -9.88 4.76 2.70
N TYR A 95 -9.34 5.83 3.25
CA TYR A 95 -8.28 5.83 4.25
C TYR A 95 -8.92 6.14 5.60
N ASP A 96 -8.95 5.15 6.50
CA ASP A 96 -9.65 5.28 7.78
C ASP A 96 -8.67 5.67 8.90
N GLU A 97 -7.86 4.71 9.35
CA GLU A 97 -6.88 4.90 10.40
C GLU A 97 -5.51 4.71 9.77
N ALA A 98 -4.88 5.80 9.35
CA ALA A 98 -3.52 5.77 8.81
C ALA A 98 -2.62 6.62 9.70
N ASP A 99 -1.56 6.03 10.23
CA ASP A 99 -0.57 6.71 11.05
C ASP A 99 0.74 6.81 10.26
N MET A 100 1.30 8.01 10.23
CA MET A 100 2.58 8.29 9.60
C MET A 100 3.67 8.44 10.65
N TYR A 101 4.83 7.83 10.42
CA TYR A 101 6.01 7.98 11.27
C TYR A 101 7.27 7.80 10.43
N ALA A 102 8.40 8.26 10.95
CA ALA A 102 9.71 8.05 10.34
C ALA A 102 10.52 7.03 11.13
N GLN A 103 11.38 6.34 10.39
CA GLN A 103 12.22 5.27 10.89
C GLN A 103 13.64 5.45 10.37
N TYR A 104 14.62 5.20 11.23
CA TYR A 104 16.03 5.18 10.86
C TYR A 104 16.60 3.79 11.15
N LYS A 105 17.16 3.14 10.10
CA LYS A 105 17.71 1.77 10.15
C LYS A 105 16.83 0.77 10.93
N GLY A 106 15.51 0.81 10.72
CA GLY A 106 14.57 -0.11 11.37
C GLY A 106 14.09 0.29 12.77
N VAL A 107 14.46 1.46 13.31
CA VAL A 107 13.96 1.98 14.60
C VAL A 107 13.18 3.28 14.39
N ALA A 108 11.97 3.36 14.94
CA ALA A 108 11.15 4.56 14.82
C ALA A 108 11.83 5.74 15.52
N ILE A 109 11.95 6.86 14.81
CA ILE A 109 12.53 8.11 15.35
C ILE A 109 11.44 9.14 15.70
N THR A 110 10.20 8.91 15.24
CA THR A 110 9.04 9.74 15.60
C THR A 110 7.89 8.92 16.12
N VAL A 111 7.02 9.55 16.91
CA VAL A 111 5.73 8.97 17.26
C VAL A 111 4.82 8.88 16.02
N PRO A 112 3.96 7.86 15.93
CA PRO A 112 2.93 7.78 14.90
C PRO A 112 1.99 8.98 14.97
N THR A 113 1.86 9.69 13.85
CA THR A 113 0.97 10.83 13.68
C THR A 113 -0.21 10.43 12.82
N ARG A 114 -1.41 10.51 13.38
CA ARG A 114 -2.64 10.13 12.69
C ARG A 114 -2.95 11.08 11.53
N LEU A 115 -3.14 10.51 10.36
CA LEU A 115 -3.62 11.20 9.17
C LEU A 115 -5.16 11.36 9.21
N PRO A 116 -5.70 12.42 8.62
CA PRO A 116 -7.14 12.59 8.54
C PRO A 116 -7.77 11.51 7.67
N VAL A 117 -8.95 11.06 8.09
CA VAL A 117 -9.80 10.19 7.27
C VAL A 117 -10.05 10.85 5.92
N ALA A 118 -9.86 10.10 4.84
CA ALA A 118 -9.97 10.63 3.50
C ALA A 118 -10.60 9.61 2.56
N TYR A 119 -11.50 10.09 1.70
CA TYR A 119 -12.00 9.31 0.59
C TYR A 119 -11.35 9.80 -0.69
N GLN A 120 -10.70 8.88 -1.39
CA GLN A 120 -10.10 9.12 -2.69
C GLN A 120 -10.98 8.51 -3.78
N GLY A 121 -11.50 9.37 -4.65
CA GLY A 121 -12.34 8.97 -5.78
C GLY A 121 -11.57 8.23 -6.88
N HIS A 122 -12.18 8.13 -8.06
CA HIS A 122 -11.56 7.52 -9.23
C HIS A 122 -10.47 8.42 -9.82
N ARG A 123 -9.30 7.85 -10.13
CA ARG A 123 -8.13 8.59 -10.67
C ARG A 123 -7.71 9.83 -9.85
N ASP A 124 -8.08 9.85 -8.59
CA ASP A 124 -7.92 11.02 -7.74
C ASP A 124 -6.55 11.02 -7.04
N GLN A 125 -6.16 12.16 -6.47
CA GLN A 125 -4.91 12.37 -5.75
C GLN A 125 -5.17 13.11 -4.44
N SER A 126 -4.61 12.59 -3.35
CA SER A 126 -4.67 13.21 -2.03
C SER A 126 -3.26 13.46 -1.53
N VAL A 127 -3.05 14.59 -0.86
CA VAL A 127 -1.75 15.01 -0.34
C VAL A 127 -1.90 15.29 1.15
N TRP A 128 -1.00 14.74 1.95
CA TRP A 128 -0.93 14.97 3.38
C TRP A 128 0.46 15.46 3.77
N SER A 129 0.51 16.50 4.60
CA SER A 129 1.75 17.13 5.07
C SER A 129 1.82 17.24 6.60
N PRO A 130 1.74 16.12 7.35
CA PRO A 130 1.81 16.15 8.81
C PRO A 130 3.21 16.52 9.33
N TYR A 131 3.24 17.02 10.56
CA TYR A 131 4.47 17.17 11.33
C TYR A 131 4.73 15.90 12.15
N LEU A 132 5.82 15.22 11.87
CA LEU A 132 6.31 14.07 12.61
C LEU A 132 7.28 14.55 13.70
N ARG A 133 7.03 14.16 14.94
CA ARG A 133 7.82 14.57 16.11
C ARG A 133 8.23 13.34 16.91
N SER A 134 9.40 13.34 17.52
CA SER A 134 9.78 12.29 18.48
C SER A 134 8.94 12.34 19.75
N MET A 135 8.52 13.52 20.19
CA MET A 135 8.07 13.74 21.58
C MET A 135 9.15 13.26 22.59
N ASP A 136 8.97 13.51 23.88
CA ASP A 136 9.97 13.17 24.91
C ASP A 136 10.10 11.64 25.16
N SER A 137 9.47 10.79 24.33
CA SER A 137 9.30 9.36 24.54
C SER A 137 10.09 8.47 23.57
N VAL A 138 10.71 9.01 22.52
CA VAL A 138 11.51 8.20 21.59
C VAL A 138 12.96 8.12 22.04
N VAL A 139 13.35 6.94 22.50
CA VAL A 139 14.72 6.61 22.88
C VAL A 139 15.40 5.89 21.72
N LEU A 140 16.49 6.47 21.22
CA LEU A 140 17.29 5.83 20.19
C LEU A 140 18.34 4.91 20.86
N PRO A 141 18.53 3.67 20.38
CA PRO A 141 19.62 2.82 20.88
C PRO A 141 20.98 3.53 20.74
N PRO A 142 21.90 3.44 21.72
CA PRO A 142 23.17 4.17 21.70
C PRO A 142 24.01 3.90 20.44
N VAL A 143 24.03 2.66 19.95
CA VAL A 143 24.71 2.26 18.71
C VAL A 143 24.15 3.02 17.51
N LEU A 144 22.83 3.17 17.47
CA LEU A 144 22.15 3.84 16.38
C LEU A 144 22.28 5.36 16.46
N ALA A 145 22.37 5.92 17.66
CA ALA A 145 22.71 7.33 17.88
C ALA A 145 24.11 7.68 17.36
N VAL A 146 25.11 6.83 17.63
CA VAL A 146 26.45 6.98 17.07
C VAL A 146 26.42 6.86 15.55
N ALA A 147 25.69 5.88 15.01
CA ALA A 147 25.55 5.71 13.55
C ALA A 147 24.85 6.91 12.90
N LEU A 148 23.86 7.52 13.55
CA LEU A 148 23.18 8.72 13.04
C LEU A 148 24.12 9.92 13.01
N ALA A 149 24.92 10.12 14.08
CA ALA A 149 25.95 11.15 14.11
C ALA A 149 27.01 10.94 13.03
N GLN A 150 27.42 9.69 12.79
CA GLN A 150 28.35 9.35 11.71
C GLN A 150 27.76 9.66 10.33
N ASP A 151 26.52 9.25 10.06
CA ASP A 151 25.84 9.50 8.78
C ASP A 151 25.63 11.03 8.57
N GLU A 152 25.36 11.78 9.64
CA GLU A 152 25.32 13.24 9.60
C GLU A 152 26.69 13.85 9.28
N THR A 153 27.77 13.39 9.91
CA THR A 153 29.15 13.83 9.59
C THR A 153 29.58 13.45 8.18
N ALA A 154 29.06 12.34 7.64
CA ALA A 154 29.31 11.90 6.27
C ALA A 154 28.54 12.73 5.23
N GLY A 155 27.53 13.51 5.63
CA GLY A 155 26.77 14.38 4.74
C GLY A 155 25.46 13.79 4.21
N TYR A 156 25.10 12.57 4.59
CA TYR A 156 23.94 11.86 4.04
C TYR A 156 23.25 11.02 5.12
N VAL A 157 21.95 11.25 5.30
CA VAL A 157 21.12 10.46 6.22
C VAL A 157 19.95 9.85 5.45
N LEU A 158 19.83 8.53 5.50
CA LEU A 158 18.71 7.80 4.91
C LEU A 158 17.66 7.52 5.98
N VAL A 159 16.47 8.11 5.82
CA VAL A 159 15.32 7.93 6.71
C VAL A 159 14.19 7.32 5.91
N ASP A 160 13.48 6.37 6.49
CA ASP A 160 12.28 5.78 5.89
C ASP A 160 11.03 6.43 6.49
N VAL A 161 10.24 7.11 5.67
CA VAL A 161 8.91 7.59 6.06
C VAL A 161 7.91 6.47 5.82
N LYS A 162 7.25 6.02 6.88
CA LYS A 162 6.27 4.94 6.85
C LYS A 162 4.87 5.45 7.09
N VAL A 163 3.92 4.83 6.41
CA VAL A 163 2.49 4.97 6.68
C VAL A 163 1.93 3.58 6.94
N ASP A 164 1.36 3.39 8.11
CA ASP A 164 0.70 2.14 8.50
C ASP A 164 -0.76 2.43 8.79
N GLY A 165 -1.68 1.58 8.33
CA GLY A 165 -3.08 1.83 8.56
C GLY A 165 -4.03 0.87 7.89
N PHE A 166 -5.27 1.32 7.75
CA PHE A 166 -6.34 0.55 7.13
C PHE A 166 -6.98 1.28 5.96
N VAL A 167 -7.20 0.53 4.88
CA VAL A 167 -7.93 0.99 3.70
C VAL A 167 -9.13 0.11 3.39
N ARG A 168 -10.17 0.73 2.82
CA ARG A 168 -11.34 0.03 2.27
C ARG A 168 -11.55 0.42 0.81
N TRP A 169 -11.88 -0.55 -0.01
CA TRP A 169 -12.16 -0.37 -1.43
C TRP A 169 -13.65 -0.15 -1.65
N LYS A 170 -14.01 0.89 -2.40
CA LYS A 170 -15.39 1.16 -2.79
C LYS A 170 -15.59 0.83 -4.27
N VAL A 171 -16.45 -0.14 -4.55
CA VAL A 171 -16.83 -0.54 -5.91
C VAL A 171 -18.31 -0.28 -6.09
N GLY A 172 -18.66 0.82 -6.76
CA GLY A 172 -20.05 1.28 -6.86
C GLY A 172 -20.67 1.53 -5.49
N THR A 173 -21.66 0.72 -5.11
CA THR A 173 -22.35 0.77 -3.81
C THR A 173 -21.76 -0.18 -2.77
N TRP A 174 -20.90 -1.12 -3.18
CA TRP A 174 -20.28 -2.08 -2.28
C TRP A 174 -18.97 -1.52 -1.72
N ILE A 175 -18.75 -1.72 -0.41
CA ILE A 175 -17.51 -1.35 0.29
C ILE A 175 -16.89 -2.64 0.83
N SER A 176 -15.61 -2.84 0.57
CA SER A 176 -14.87 -3.99 1.07
C SER A 176 -14.62 -3.91 2.57
N GLY A 177 -14.11 -5.01 3.15
CA GLY A 177 -13.53 -4.99 4.49
C GLY A 177 -12.25 -4.14 4.57
N HIS A 178 -11.68 -4.08 5.77
CA HIS A 178 -10.42 -3.39 6.05
C HIS A 178 -9.23 -4.22 5.57
N TYR A 179 -8.33 -3.58 4.83
CA TYR A 179 -7.04 -4.12 4.42
C TYR A 179 -5.92 -3.32 5.06
N HIS A 180 -4.86 -4.00 5.50
CA HIS A 180 -3.72 -3.36 6.15
C HIS A 180 -2.82 -2.69 5.12
N LEU A 181 -2.82 -1.37 5.09
CA LEU A 181 -1.94 -0.58 4.25
C LEU A 181 -0.59 -0.39 4.94
N ARG A 182 0.49 -0.82 4.30
CA ARG A 182 1.87 -0.52 4.67
C ARG A 182 2.58 0.18 3.52
N VAL A 183 3.00 1.41 3.77
CA VAL A 183 3.76 2.23 2.83
C VAL A 183 5.15 2.47 3.39
N ASN A 184 6.18 2.29 2.56
CA ASN A 184 7.56 2.62 2.87
C ASN A 184 8.13 3.58 1.82
N CYS A 185 8.47 4.79 2.24
CA CYS A 185 9.04 5.83 1.41
C CYS A 185 10.49 6.11 1.86
N PRO A 186 11.51 5.63 1.12
CA PRO A 186 12.89 5.94 1.43
C PRO A 186 13.18 7.42 1.13
N ALA A 187 13.76 8.13 2.08
CA ALA A 187 14.09 9.54 1.98
C ALA A 187 15.59 9.76 2.24
N LEU A 188 16.32 10.09 1.18
CA LEU A 188 17.73 10.46 1.29
C LEU A 188 17.83 11.97 1.55
N ILE A 189 18.33 12.31 2.73
CA ILE A 189 18.50 13.67 3.21
C ILE A 189 19.98 14.02 3.08
N ARG A 190 20.29 15.12 2.40
CA ARG A 190 21.66 15.65 2.37
C ARG A 190 21.85 16.64 3.51
N VAL A 191 22.98 16.52 4.19
CA VAL A 191 23.39 17.38 5.29
C VAL A 191 24.45 18.34 4.80
N ASN A 192 24.23 19.64 4.98
CA ASN A 192 25.17 20.70 4.59
C ASN A 192 25.66 20.53 3.13
N GLU A 193 24.71 20.38 2.19
CA GLU A 193 25.00 20.13 0.77
C GLU A 193 25.83 18.87 0.48
N GLY A 194 25.89 17.91 1.42
CA GLY A 194 26.73 16.71 1.32
C GLY A 194 28.14 16.88 1.87
N LYS A 195 28.46 18.04 2.48
CA LYS A 195 29.73 18.29 3.19
C LYS A 195 29.73 17.72 4.61
N GLY A 196 28.55 17.40 5.13
CA GLY A 196 28.37 16.89 6.49
C GLY A 196 28.61 17.93 7.58
N SER A 197 28.53 17.45 8.81
CA SER A 197 28.69 18.25 10.04
C SER A 197 30.16 18.48 10.45
N TYR A 198 31.11 17.80 9.79
CA TYR A 198 32.53 17.84 10.18
C TYR A 198 33.15 19.24 9.97
N GLY A 199 33.47 19.93 11.07
CA GLY A 199 34.07 21.27 11.05
C GLY A 199 33.09 22.43 10.81
N ALA A 200 31.78 22.18 10.81
CA ALA A 200 30.77 23.22 10.67
C ALA A 200 30.59 23.99 11.99
N THR A 201 30.93 25.28 12.01
CA THR A 201 30.68 26.19 13.15
C THR A 201 29.24 26.69 13.22
N THR A 202 28.42 26.38 12.20
CA THR A 202 27.00 26.74 12.09
C THR A 202 26.19 25.49 11.86
N GLY A 203 25.98 24.70 12.92
CA GLY A 203 25.00 23.62 12.92
C GLY A 203 23.61 24.24 13.13
N GLY A 204 22.79 24.26 12.08
CA GLY A 204 21.41 24.75 12.17
C GLY A 204 21.19 26.06 11.44
N GLY A 205 20.73 25.93 10.21
CA GLY A 205 20.13 27.00 9.41
C GLY A 205 19.06 26.41 8.51
N PRO A 206 18.16 27.23 7.94
CA PRO A 206 17.31 26.78 6.85
C PRO A 206 18.21 26.20 5.74
N ASP A 207 17.83 25.04 5.20
CA ASP A 207 18.58 24.25 4.19
C ASP A 207 19.72 23.34 4.69
N TYR A 208 19.99 23.27 6.01
CA TYR A 208 21.01 22.35 6.52
C TYR A 208 20.67 20.87 6.23
N PHE A 209 19.40 20.50 6.34
CA PHE A 209 18.89 19.21 5.92
C PHE A 209 18.02 19.40 4.68
N ARG A 210 18.46 18.86 3.53
CA ARG A 210 17.76 19.02 2.26
C ARG A 210 17.37 17.67 1.65
N PHE A 211 16.08 17.48 1.46
CA PHE A 211 15.55 16.41 0.64
C PHE A 211 15.77 16.72 -0.84
N GLN A 212 16.30 15.75 -1.59
CA GLN A 212 16.81 15.99 -2.95
C GLN A 212 15.77 15.81 -4.03
N GLN A 213 14.93 14.79 -3.91
CA GLN A 213 14.03 14.39 -4.98
C GLN A 213 12.90 13.54 -4.45
N ALA A 214 11.69 13.78 -4.98
CA ALA A 214 10.53 12.95 -4.71
C ALA A 214 10.82 11.47 -4.99
N ALA A 215 10.50 10.62 -4.01
CA ALA A 215 10.75 9.18 -4.06
C ALA A 215 9.43 8.42 -4.22
N ALA A 216 9.43 7.41 -5.09
CA ALA A 216 8.33 6.46 -5.16
C ALA A 216 8.36 5.55 -3.92
N CYS A 217 7.19 5.33 -3.32
CA CYS A 217 7.09 4.50 -2.13
C CYS A 217 6.69 3.07 -2.49
N ALA A 218 7.22 2.11 -1.74
CA ALA A 218 6.75 0.74 -1.77
C ALA A 218 5.43 0.63 -1.00
N VAL A 219 4.42 0.03 -1.61
CA VAL A 219 3.07 -0.11 -1.05
C VAL A 219 2.69 -1.58 -1.00
N ASP A 220 2.26 -2.04 0.16
CA ASP A 220 1.75 -3.37 0.47
C ASP A 220 0.36 -3.25 1.12
N VAL A 221 -0.62 -4.04 0.67
CA VAL A 221 -2.04 -3.98 1.06
C VAL A 221 -2.62 -5.38 1.18
#